data_AF-A0A356I828-F1
#
_entry.id   AF-A0A356I828-F1
#
_cell.length_a   1.000
_cell.length_b   1.000
_cell.length_c   1.000
_cell.angle_alpha   90.00
_cell.angle_beta   90.00
_cell.angle_gamma   90.00
#
_symmetry.space_group_name_H-M   'P 1'
#
loop_
_entity.id
_entity.type
_entity.pdbx_description
1 polymer ?
#
loop_
_entity_poly.entity_id
_entity_poly.type
_entity_poly.pdbx_seq_one_letter_code
_entity_poly.pdbx_strand_id
1 'polypeptide(L)'
;ALMKPGSRFALVTNYYHVFRALLLARKLKIKCIGYGARTKFYFSLNAFIREFVGYVVMSRKAHLVVIGIVSVIYLCGMIVGLML
;
A
#
# COMPACT_ATOMS: atom_id res chain seq x y z
N ALA A 1 -0.78 -0.66 -31.20
CA ALA A 1 -0.71 -0.23 -29.78
C ALA A 1 -0.95 1.27 -29.71
N LEU A 2 -1.71 1.77 -28.74
CA LEU A 2 -2.08 3.20 -28.66
C LEU A 2 -0.86 4.12 -28.41
N MET A 3 0.29 3.58 -27.96
CA MET A 3 1.49 4.37 -27.63
C MET A 3 2.79 3.68 -28.05
N LYS A 4 3.82 4.50 -28.35
CA LYS A 4 5.17 4.06 -28.73
C LYS A 4 5.99 3.57 -27.53
N PRO A 5 6.88 2.57 -27.70
CA PRO A 5 7.82 2.13 -26.66
C PRO A 5 8.66 3.32 -26.15
N GLY A 6 8.79 3.45 -24.83
CA GLY A 6 9.60 4.51 -24.20
C GLY A 6 8.89 5.86 -23.98
N SER A 7 7.58 5.96 -24.28
CA SER A 7 6.81 7.19 -24.04
C SER A 7 6.75 7.53 -22.53
N ARG A 8 6.79 8.83 -22.20
CA ARG A 8 6.63 9.30 -20.81
C ARG A 8 5.15 9.52 -20.51
N PHE A 9 4.70 9.06 -19.34
CA PHE A 9 3.30 9.13 -18.93
C PHE A 9 3.14 10.07 -17.75
N ALA A 10 2.10 10.90 -17.76
CA ALA A 10 1.68 11.70 -16.62
C ALA A 10 0.24 11.33 -16.24
N LEU A 11 0.00 11.18 -14.94
CA LEU A 11 -1.27 10.78 -14.34
C LEU A 11 -1.78 11.96 -13.53
N VAL A 12 -2.83 12.62 -14.00
CA VAL A 12 -3.37 13.83 -13.37
C VAL A 12 -4.68 13.48 -12.68
N THR A 13 -4.74 13.69 -11.36
CA THR A 13 -5.94 13.48 -10.57
C THR A 13 -5.91 14.37 -9.32
N ASN A 14 -6.79 14.15 -8.36
CA ASN A 14 -6.87 14.94 -7.13
C ASN A 14 -5.79 14.52 -6.11
N TYR A 15 -5.37 15.42 -5.21
CA TYR A 15 -4.26 15.14 -4.26
C TYR A 15 -4.41 13.82 -3.50
N TYR A 16 -5.63 13.45 -3.11
CA TYR A 16 -5.88 12.22 -2.35
C TYR A 16 -5.88 10.94 -3.19
N HIS A 17 -6.16 11.03 -4.50
CA HIS A 17 -6.17 9.88 -5.42
C HIS A 17 -4.85 9.65 -6.14
N VAL A 18 -4.00 10.68 -6.26
CA VAL A 18 -2.70 10.58 -6.95
C VAL A 18 -1.86 9.43 -6.38
N PHE A 19 -1.82 9.30 -5.05
CA PHE A 19 -1.04 8.26 -4.40
C PHE A 19 -1.49 6.85 -4.80
N ARG A 20 -2.80 6.56 -4.72
CA ARG A 20 -3.36 5.25 -5.10
C ARG A 20 -3.12 4.95 -6.58
N ALA A 21 -3.27 5.94 -7.45
CA ALA A 21 -3.02 5.79 -8.88
C ALA A 21 -1.54 5.47 -9.18
N LEU A 22 -0.61 6.17 -8.53
CA LEU A 22 0.83 5.89 -8.64
C LEU A 22 1.20 4.50 -8.08
N LEU A 23 0.59 4.10 -6.97
CA LEU A 23 0.83 2.78 -6.38
C LEU A 23 0.37 1.66 -7.33
N LEU A 24 -0.78 1.84 -7.98
CA LEU A 24 -1.29 0.91 -8.98
C LEU A 24 -0.38 0.87 -10.23
N ALA A 25 0.06 2.02 -10.73
CA ALA A 25 0.99 2.09 -11.84
C ALA A 25 2.32 1.38 -11.53
N ARG A 26 2.82 1.50 -10.30
CA ARG A 26 3.99 0.76 -9.81
C ARG A 26 3.77 -0.76 -9.82
N LYS A 27 2.59 -1.23 -9.39
CA LYS A 27 2.24 -2.68 -9.47
C LYS A 27 2.19 -3.18 -10.92
N LEU A 28 1.72 -2.35 -11.84
CA LEU A 28 1.66 -2.64 -13.27
C LEU A 28 2.99 -2.42 -14.02
N LYS A 29 4.06 -2.01 -13.31
CA LYS A 29 5.37 -1.66 -13.88
C LYS A 29 5.31 -0.55 -14.94
N ILE A 30 4.33 0.35 -14.85
CA ILE A 30 4.18 1.50 -15.75
C ILE A 30 4.98 2.68 -15.19
N LYS A 31 5.93 3.21 -15.97
CA LYS A 31 6.72 4.40 -15.61
C LYS A 31 5.87 5.65 -15.88
N CYS A 32 5.26 6.21 -14.83
CA CYS A 32 4.48 7.44 -14.91
C CYS A 32 4.81 8.42 -13.78
N ILE A 33 4.56 9.70 -14.05
CA ILE A 33 4.64 10.82 -13.11
C ILE A 33 3.22 11.17 -12.67
N GLY A 34 2.98 11.58 -11.43
CA GLY A 34 1.64 11.92 -10.94
C GLY A 34 1.52 13.39 -10.57
N TYR A 35 0.45 14.06 -11.00
CA TYR A 35 0.14 15.44 -10.62
C TYR A 35 -1.22 15.54 -9.92
N GLY A 36 -1.25 16.24 -8.79
CA GLY A 36 -2.42 16.44 -7.94
C GLY A 36 -3.06 17.81 -8.14
N ALA A 37 -4.35 17.87 -8.44
CA ALA A 37 -5.13 19.10 -8.39
C ALA A 37 -5.37 19.53 -6.93
N ARG A 38 -5.40 20.85 -6.68
CA ARG A 38 -5.57 21.41 -5.33
C ARG A 38 -6.97 21.15 -4.78
N THR A 39 -7.05 20.33 -3.74
CA THR A 39 -8.21 20.19 -2.85
C THR A 39 -7.88 20.64 -1.44
N LYS A 40 -8.91 21.01 -0.67
CA LYS A 40 -8.74 21.35 0.74
C LYS A 40 -8.07 20.19 1.48
N PHE A 41 -7.02 20.50 2.24
CA PHE A 41 -6.13 19.51 2.86
C PHE A 41 -6.88 18.58 3.83
N TYR A 42 -7.77 19.14 4.67
CA TYR A 42 -8.52 18.34 5.66
C TYR A 42 -9.39 17.25 5.02
N PHE A 43 -10.01 17.53 3.87
CA PHE A 43 -10.83 16.56 3.15
C PHE A 43 -9.96 15.52 2.43
N SER A 44 -8.87 15.99 1.82
CA SER A 44 -7.93 15.16 1.08
C SER A 44 -7.21 14.16 1.99
N LEU A 45 -6.82 14.60 3.20
CA LEU A 45 -6.14 13.76 4.17
C LEU A 45 -7.07 12.67 4.71
N ASN A 46 -8.32 13.01 5.06
CA ASN A 46 -9.30 12.03 5.52
C ASN A 46 -9.60 10.96 4.44
N ALA A 47 -9.78 11.39 3.18
CA ALA A 47 -9.98 10.46 2.06
C ALA A 47 -8.75 9.58 1.81
N PHE A 48 -7.55 10.15 1.90
CA PHE A 48 -6.29 9.42 1.78
C PHE A 48 -6.13 8.36 2.87
N ILE A 49 -6.40 8.71 4.13
CA ILE A 49 -6.33 7.75 5.25
C ILE A 49 -7.29 6.59 5.01
N ARG A 50 -8.52 6.85 4.56
CA ARG A 50 -9.49 5.79 4.23
C ARG A 50 -8.98 4.86 3.13
N GLU A 51 -8.38 5.38 2.07
CA GLU A 51 -7.81 4.56 0.99
C GLU A 51 -6.52 3.84 1.40
N PHE A 52 -5.71 4.45 2.26
CA PHE A 52 -4.55 3.81 2.87
C PHE A 52 -4.97 2.66 3.79
N VAL A 53 -5.99 2.87 4.62
CA VAL A 53 -6.59 1.82 5.46
C VAL A 53 -7.14 0.70 4.57
N GLY A 54 -7.81 1.01 3.46
CA GLY A 54 -8.22 0.01 2.47
C GLY A 54 -7.05 -0.80 1.89
N TYR A 55 -5.90 -0.17 1.66
CA TYR A 55 -4.68 -0.86 1.25
C TYR A 55 -4.10 -1.75 2.36
N VAL A 56 -4.03 -1.25 3.61
CA VAL A 56 -3.59 -2.02 4.78
C VAL A 56 -4.53 -3.20 5.06
N VAL A 57 -5.83 -3.01 4.82
CA VAL A 57 -6.85 -4.06 4.89
C VAL A 57 -6.57 -5.15 3.86
N MET A 58 -6.17 -4.77 2.64
CA MET A 58 -5.75 -5.72 1.60
C MET A 58 -4.46 -6.47 1.99
N SER A 59 -3.56 -5.85 2.77
CA SER A 59 -2.36 -6.51 3.33
C SER A 59 -2.60 -7.23 4.67
N ARG A 60 -3.85 -7.35 5.15
CA ARG A 60 -4.17 -8.10 6.40
C ARG A 60 -3.63 -9.52 6.40
N LYS A 61 -3.57 -10.19 5.24
CA LYS A 61 -2.99 -11.52 5.12
C LYS A 61 -1.51 -11.55 5.51
N ALA A 62 -0.73 -10.52 5.14
CA ALA A 62 0.68 -10.42 5.52
C ALA A 62 0.84 -10.17 7.02
N HIS A 63 0.02 -9.30 7.61
CA HIS A 63 0.04 -9.04 9.05
C HIS A 63 -0.37 -10.26 9.88
N LEU A 64 -1.38 -11.01 9.45
CA LEU A 64 -1.79 -12.25 10.10
C LEU A 64 -0.69 -13.33 10.06
N VAL A 65 0.02 -13.46 8.95
CA VAL A 65 1.15 -14.39 8.83
C VAL A 65 2.28 -14.00 9.79
N VAL A 66 2.64 -12.72 9.86
CA VAL A 66 3.70 -12.26 10.79
C VAL A 66 3.30 -12.50 12.25
N ILE A 67 2.06 -12.15 12.63
CA ILE A 67 1.57 -12.40 13.99
C ILE A 67 1.57 -13.90 14.31
N GLY A 68 1.15 -14.73 13.37
CA GLY A 68 1.16 -16.20 13.51
C GLY A 68 2.56 -16.77 13.70
N ILE A 69 3.56 -16.27 12.96
CA ILE A 69 4.95 -16.73 13.11
C ILE A 69 5.51 -16.33 14.47
N VAL A 70 5.29 -15.07 14.90
CA VAL A 70 5.78 -14.58 16.19
C VAL A 70 5.13 -15.34 17.35
N SER A 71 3.83 -15.61 17.28
CA SER A 71 3.14 -16.37 18.33
C SER A 71 3.60 -17.82 18.41
N VAL A 72 3.87 -18.47 17.27
CA VAL A 72 4.43 -19.84 17.25
C VAL A 72 5.84 -19.87 17.84
N ILE A 73 6.71 -18.92 17.48
CA ILE A 73 8.07 -18.82 18.04
C ILE A 73 8.01 -18.61 19.56
N TYR A 74 7.13 -17.73 20.03
CA TYR A 74 6.94 -17.47 21.45
C TYR A 74 6.47 -18.71 22.21
N LEU A 75 5.48 -19.42 21.67
CA LEU A 75 4.97 -20.67 22.26
C LEU A 75 6.05 -21.77 22.29
N CYS A 76 6.81 -21.95 21.23
CA CYS A 76 7.95 -22.88 21.20
C CYS A 76 8.99 -22.52 22.26
N GLY A 77 9.34 -21.23 22.41
CA GLY A 77 10.27 -20.76 23.42
C GLY A 77 9.78 -21.05 24.85
N MET A 78 8.49 -20.83 25.12
CA MET A 78 7.92 -21.17 26.44
C MET A 78 7.93 -22.67 26.71
N ILE A 79 7.59 -23.51 25.73
CA ILE A 79 7.58 -24.97 25.89
C ILE A 79 9.00 -25.49 26.18
N VAL A 80 9.99 -25.01 25.43
CA VAL A 80 11.40 -25.38 25.66
C VAL A 80 11.85 -24.92 27.06
N GLY A 81 11.48 -23.70 27.48
CA GLY A 81 11.79 -23.20 28.82
C GLY A 81 11.06 -23.92 29.96
N LEU A 82 9.92 -24.56 29.69
CA LEU A 82 9.20 -25.39 30.67
C LEU A 82 9.77 -26.81 30.76
N MET A 83 10.38 -27.31 29.67
CA MET A 83 11.00 -28.63 29.60
C MET A 83 12.45 -28.67 30.11
N LEU A 84 13.09 -27.51 30.25
CA LEU A 84 14.45 -27.34 30.79
C LEU A 84 14.42 -27.12 32.31
#